data_AF-A0A2S4XP84-F1
#
_entry.id   AF-A0A2S4XP84-F1
#
_cell.length_a   1.000
_cell.length_b   1.000
_cell.length_c   1.000
_cell.angle_alpha   90.00
_cell.angle_beta   90.00
_cell.angle_gamma   90.00
#
_symmetry.space_group_name_H-M   'P 1'
#
loop_
_entity.id
_entity.type
_entity.pdbx_description
1 polymer ?
#
loop_
_entity_poly.entity_id
_entity_poly.type
_entity_poly.pdbx_seq_one_letter_code
_entity_poly.pdbx_strand_id
1 'polypeptide(L)'
;MTSPTGPSGSARDVLPRPNTAFRQLRGRLSPGEFAAAVRRAAREIGEQVSCDARYVGRVEAGEIRCPNYAYERVFRHMFPGLTPADMGFAPREW
;
A
#
# COMPACT_ATOMS: atom_id res chain seq x y z
N MET A 1 30.17 -36.34 19.83
CA MET A 1 29.31 -36.81 18.72
C MET A 1 28.22 -35.77 18.55
N THR A 2 28.10 -35.26 17.35
CA THR A 2 27.55 -33.95 16.96
C THR A 2 26.02 -33.90 17.05
N SER A 3 25.48 -32.85 17.65
CA SER A 3 24.04 -32.55 17.74
C SER A 3 23.42 -32.34 16.34
N PRO A 4 22.16 -32.73 16.11
CA PRO A 4 21.51 -32.55 14.82
C PRO A 4 21.10 -31.08 14.63
N THR A 5 21.54 -30.51 13.51
CA THR A 5 21.10 -29.24 12.93
C THR A 5 19.57 -29.24 12.80
N GLY A 6 18.90 -28.40 13.59
CA GLY A 6 17.48 -28.08 13.38
C GLY A 6 17.25 -27.55 11.97
N PRO A 7 16.05 -27.72 11.40
CA PRO A 7 15.78 -27.29 10.04
C PRO A 7 16.07 -25.79 9.97
N SER A 8 17.06 -25.44 9.16
CA SER A 8 17.21 -24.10 8.62
C SER A 8 15.91 -23.85 7.86
N GLY A 9 14.92 -23.30 8.56
CA GLY A 9 13.72 -22.76 7.97
C GLY A 9 14.23 -21.68 7.05
N SER A 10 14.46 -22.05 5.80
CA SER A 10 14.73 -21.12 4.73
C SER A 10 13.66 -20.08 4.87
N ALA A 11 14.06 -18.86 5.22
CA ALA A 11 13.29 -17.67 4.96
C ALA A 11 13.07 -17.67 3.45
N ARG A 12 12.11 -18.48 2.99
CA ARG A 12 11.48 -18.35 1.71
C ARG A 12 10.80 -17.00 1.83
N ASP A 13 11.57 -15.98 1.50
CA ASP A 13 11.16 -15.18 0.38
C ASP A 13 9.70 -14.74 0.58
N VAL A 14 9.44 -13.99 1.65
CA VAL A 14 8.23 -13.16 1.70
C VAL A 14 8.53 -12.00 0.79
N LEU A 15 8.70 -12.29 -0.52
CA LEU A 15 8.68 -11.24 -1.52
C LEU A 15 7.39 -10.48 -1.28
N PRO A 16 7.47 -9.15 -1.14
CA PRO A 16 6.27 -8.35 -0.99
C PRO A 16 5.35 -8.70 -2.15
N ARG A 17 4.16 -9.23 -1.83
CA ARG A 17 3.18 -9.57 -2.87
C ARG A 17 2.75 -8.25 -3.50
N PRO A 18 2.90 -8.08 -4.82
CA PRO A 18 2.56 -6.84 -5.47
C PRO A 18 1.08 -6.53 -5.26
N ASN A 19 0.78 -5.28 -4.91
CA ASN A 19 -0.58 -4.80 -4.73
C ASN A 19 -1.21 -4.50 -6.10
N THR A 20 -1.74 -5.55 -6.72
CA THR A 20 -2.41 -5.46 -8.01
C THR A 20 -3.74 -4.72 -7.94
N ALA A 21 -4.42 -4.72 -6.79
CA ALA A 21 -5.66 -3.97 -6.58
C ALA A 21 -5.40 -2.46 -6.65
N PHE A 22 -4.38 -1.96 -5.95
CA PHE A 22 -3.97 -0.56 -6.03
C PHE A 22 -3.54 -0.16 -7.45
N ARG A 23 -2.82 -1.06 -8.13
CA ARG A 23 -2.46 -0.85 -9.55
C ARG A 23 -3.69 -0.74 -10.45
N GLN A 24 -4.75 -1.50 -10.19
CA GLN A 24 -6.02 -1.37 -10.91
C GLN A 24 -6.73 -0.05 -10.60
N LEU A 25 -6.72 0.40 -9.34
CA LEU A 25 -7.30 1.69 -8.93
C LEU A 25 -6.59 2.88 -9.58
N ARG A 26 -5.27 2.80 -9.71
CA ARG A 26 -4.50 3.78 -10.49
C ARG A 26 -4.88 3.76 -11.97
N GLY A 27 -5.20 2.58 -12.50
CA GLY A 27 -5.60 2.39 -13.88
C GLY A 27 -4.52 2.84 -14.86
N ARG A 28 -4.85 3.80 -15.72
CA ARG A 28 -3.95 4.34 -16.76
C ARG A 28 -3.08 5.51 -16.28
N LEU A 29 -3.35 6.07 -15.10
CA LEU A 29 -2.57 7.19 -14.58
C LEU A 29 -1.15 6.74 -14.25
N SER A 30 -0.15 7.57 -14.52
CA SER A 30 1.22 7.32 -14.06
C SER A 30 1.28 7.39 -12.53
N PRO A 31 2.25 6.73 -11.86
CA PRO A 31 2.39 6.80 -10.40
C PRO A 31 2.44 8.23 -9.85
N GLY A 32 3.09 9.16 -10.56
CA GLY A 32 3.14 10.58 -10.19
C GLY A 32 1.81 11.31 -10.36
N GLU A 33 1.05 11.00 -11.42
CA GLU A 33 -0.27 11.58 -11.67
C GLU A 33 -1.27 11.12 -10.61
N PHE A 34 -1.25 9.83 -10.28
CA PHE A 34 -2.04 9.27 -9.20
C PHE A 34 -1.69 9.90 -7.86
N ALA A 35 -0.40 10.02 -7.54
CA ALA A 35 0.05 10.67 -6.32
C ALA A 35 -0.35 12.16 -6.25
N ALA A 36 -0.38 12.86 -7.38
CA ALA A 36 -0.89 14.24 -7.45
C ALA A 36 -2.40 14.30 -7.16
N ALA A 37 -3.19 13.38 -7.72
CA ALA A 37 -4.62 13.28 -7.44
C ALA A 37 -4.89 12.98 -5.95
N VAL A 38 -4.13 12.04 -5.36
CA VAL A 38 -4.21 11.72 -3.93
C VAL A 38 -3.89 12.94 -3.06
N ARG A 39 -2.81 13.67 -3.38
CA ARG A 39 -2.45 14.90 -2.64
C ARG A 39 -3.53 15.99 -2.76
N ARG A 40 -4.17 16.11 -3.93
CA ARG A 40 -5.26 17.06 -4.14
C ARG A 40 -6.46 16.69 -3.26
N ALA A 41 -6.92 15.44 -3.33
CA ALA A 41 -8.00 14.93 -2.51
C ALA A 41 -7.71 15.08 -1.01
N ALA A 42 -6.46 14.86 -0.59
CA ALA A 42 -6.05 15.06 0.79
C ALA A 42 -6.23 16.52 1.26
N ARG A 43 -5.82 17.48 0.44
CA ARG A 43 -6.02 18.90 0.72
C ARG A 43 -7.50 19.27 0.80
N GLU A 44 -8.35 18.65 -0.02
CA GLU A 44 -9.80 18.87 0.00
C GLU A 44 -10.45 18.44 1.33
N ILE A 45 -9.92 17.42 1.99
CA ILE A 45 -10.41 16.94 3.30
C ILE A 45 -9.59 17.43 4.51
N GLY A 46 -8.63 18.33 4.29
CA GLY A 46 -7.76 18.87 5.34
C GLY A 46 -6.64 17.93 5.80
N GLU A 47 -6.38 16.84 5.08
CA GLU A 47 -5.29 15.91 5.38
C GLU A 47 -3.99 16.31 4.66
N GLN A 48 -2.87 16.17 5.36
CA GLN A 48 -1.54 16.35 4.77
C GLN A 48 -0.88 14.99 4.53
N VAL A 49 -0.80 14.59 3.26
CA VAL A 49 -0.12 13.35 2.85
C VAL A 49 1.04 13.67 1.91
N SER A 50 2.20 13.07 2.18
CA SER A 50 3.38 13.16 1.33
C SER A 50 3.37 12.08 0.25
N CYS A 51 2.24 11.93 -0.46
CA CYS A 51 2.11 10.91 -1.49
C CYS A 51 2.91 11.33 -2.73
N ASP A 52 3.81 10.47 -3.18
CA ASP A 52 4.65 10.68 -4.35
C ASP A 52 4.78 9.41 -5.19
N ALA A 53 5.36 9.51 -6.39
CA ALA A 53 5.49 8.39 -7.31
C ALA A 53 6.26 7.20 -6.71
N ARG A 54 7.25 7.44 -5.84
CA ARG A 54 7.99 6.38 -5.14
C ARG A 54 7.13 5.72 -4.08
N TYR A 55 6.31 6.48 -3.36
CA TYR A 55 5.35 5.90 -2.41
C TYR A 55 4.39 4.96 -3.13
N VAL A 56 3.79 5.41 -4.24
CA VAL A 56 2.91 4.58 -5.07
C VAL A 56 3.63 3.33 -5.57
N GLY A 57 4.85 3.45 -6.09
CA GLY A 57 5.65 2.31 -6.54
C GLY A 57 5.89 1.27 -5.42
N ARG A 58 6.18 1.72 -4.20
CA ARG A 58 6.37 0.82 -3.03
C ARG A 58 5.07 0.15 -2.59
N VAL A 59 3.93 0.86 -2.65
CA VAL A 59 2.62 0.27 -2.41
C VAL A 59 2.33 -0.82 -3.45
N GLU A 60 2.51 -0.50 -4.73
CA GLU A 60 2.27 -1.45 -5.84
C GLU A 60 3.22 -2.65 -5.81
N ALA A 61 4.47 -2.45 -5.38
CA ALA A 61 5.42 -3.53 -5.14
C ALA A 61 5.06 -4.38 -3.91
N GLY A 62 4.14 -3.92 -3.06
CA GLY A 62 3.74 -4.60 -1.82
C GLY A 62 4.67 -4.33 -0.64
N GLU A 63 5.63 -3.42 -0.77
CA GLU A 63 6.53 -3.01 0.32
C GLU A 63 5.76 -2.29 1.42
N ILE A 64 4.71 -1.54 1.04
CA ILE A 64 3.82 -0.84 1.96
C ILE A 64 2.49 -1.59 2.04
N ARG A 65 2.32 -2.35 3.13
CA ARG A 65 1.12 -3.16 3.37
C ARG A 65 0.08 -2.48 4.24
N CYS A 66 0.49 -1.63 5.18
CA CYS A 66 -0.41 -0.93 6.09
C CYS A 66 -0.13 0.59 6.00
N PRO A 67 -0.90 1.36 5.22
CA PRO A 67 -0.76 2.80 5.15
C PRO A 67 -1.25 3.44 6.47
N ASN A 68 -0.84 4.68 6.73
CA ASN A 68 -1.31 5.42 7.90
C ASN A 68 -2.78 5.88 7.71
N TYR A 69 -3.51 6.11 8.80
CA TYR A 69 -4.91 6.57 8.82
C TYR A 69 -5.18 7.80 7.94
N ALA A 70 -4.21 8.71 7.81
CA ALA A 70 -4.33 9.85 6.90
C ALA A 70 -4.59 9.39 5.46
N TYR A 71 -3.80 8.43 4.96
CA TYR A 71 -4.00 7.86 3.62
C TYR A 71 -5.32 7.12 3.50
N GLU A 72 -5.70 6.35 4.53
CA GLU A 72 -7.00 5.66 4.52
C GLU A 72 -8.16 6.64 4.36
N ARG A 73 -8.12 7.78 5.07
CA ARG A 73 -9.15 8.82 4.95
C ARG A 73 -9.19 9.43 3.55
N VAL A 74 -8.03 9.71 2.96
CA VAL A 74 -7.93 10.22 1.59
C VAL A 74 -8.49 9.21 0.59
N PHE A 75 -8.12 7.95 0.72
CA PHE A 75 -8.58 6.89 -0.16
C PHE A 75 -10.08 6.66 -0.07
N ARG A 76 -10.66 6.65 1.14
CA ARG A 76 -12.12 6.58 1.32
C ARG A 76 -12.84 7.79 0.73
N HIS A 77 -12.20 8.97 0.73
CA HIS A 77 -12.77 10.15 0.10
C HIS A 77 -12.72 10.07 -1.44
N MET A 78 -11.61 9.62 -2.01
CA MET A 78 -11.47 9.45 -3.46
C MET A 78 -12.35 8.31 -4.01
N PHE A 79 -12.47 7.23 -3.24
CA PHE A 79 -13.21 6.02 -3.61
C PHE A 79 -14.27 5.71 -2.54
N PRO A 80 -15.38 6.46 -2.51
CA PRO A 80 -16.44 6.22 -1.54
C PRO A 80 -16.96 4.79 -1.69
N GLY A 81 -16.89 4.00 -0.61
CA GLY A 81 -17.31 2.60 -0.59
C GLY A 81 -16.19 1.58 -0.72
N LEU A 82 -14.94 1.99 -1.00
CA LEU A 82 -13.78 1.10 -0.93
C LEU A 82 -13.07 1.24 0.40
N THR A 83 -12.75 0.11 1.02
CA THR A 83 -11.89 0.05 2.21
C THR A 83 -10.43 -0.13 1.81
N PRO A 84 -9.46 0.18 2.68
CA PRO A 84 -8.06 -0.11 2.40
C PRO A 84 -7.81 -1.58 2.03
N ALA A 85 -8.58 -2.52 2.59
CA ALA A 85 -8.51 -3.93 2.24
C ALA A 85 -8.89 -4.19 0.78
N ASP A 86 -9.93 -3.53 0.26
CA ASP A 86 -10.33 -3.61 -1.17
C ASP A 86 -9.25 -3.05 -2.09
N MET A 87 -8.43 -2.12 -1.59
CA MET A 87 -7.28 -1.57 -2.30
C MET A 87 -6.02 -2.43 -2.16
N GLY A 88 -6.13 -3.63 -1.58
CA GLY A 88 -5.03 -4.58 -1.40
C GLY A 88 -4.09 -4.27 -0.24
N PHE A 89 -4.46 -3.36 0.66
CA PHE A 89 -3.74 -3.18 1.91
C PHE A 89 -4.11 -4.26 2.92
N ALA A 90 -3.16 -4.64 3.77
CA ALA A 90 -3.44 -5.57 4.85
C ALA A 90 -4.37 -4.89 5.87
N PRO A 91 -5.39 -5.62 6.38
CA PRO A 91 -6.14 -5.13 7.53
C PRO A 91 -5.17 -4.90 8.68
N ARG A 92 -5.37 -3.79 9.39
CA ARG A 92 -4.55 -3.50 10.56
C ARG A 92 -5.00 -4.43 11.68
N GLU A 93 -4.28 -5.52 11.86
CA GLU A 93 -4.47 -6.41 13.01
C GLU A 93 -4.09 -5.60 14.26
N TRP A 94 -5.02 -5.52 15.22
CA TRP A 94 -4.84 -4.78 16.47
C TRP A 94 -4.04 -5.59 17.48
#